data_AF-A0A7W5HEH1-F1
#
_entry.id   AF-A0A7W5HEH1-F1
#
_cell.length_a   1.000
_cell.length_b   1.000
_cell.length_c   1.000
_cell.angle_alpha   90.00
_cell.angle_beta   90.00
_cell.angle_gamma   90.00
#
_symmetry.space_group_name_H-M   'P 1'
#
loop_
_entity.id
_entity.type
_entity.pdbx_description
1 polymer ?
#
loop_
_entity_poly.entity_id
_entity_poly.type
_entity_poly.pdbx_seq_one_letter_code
_entity_poly.pdbx_strand_id
1 'polypeptide(L)'
;MKAAIVVAGSATDKATDWAAGEAAMSTARCPLRTARAAFHAVTRIAAMLLCAGTAMAATPEAKALFENAKTAAAAEYRTARERCNAAAGNPKDVCIAEAKAARVRAEADATAQYRNTLRAYTKARIDIANADFALDRTRCAALEGNERDVCVERAKASRTAALADARADKKVIEARSDAREDKRIAEYKVAAEKCDALAGTAKDQCVAAAKSQFGY
;
A
#
# COMPACT_ATOMS: atom_id res chain seq x y z
N MET A 1 -15.66 45.93 -20.45
CA MET A 1 -16.99 45.29 -20.36
C MET A 1 -16.97 44.01 -21.20
N LYS A 2 -17.44 42.89 -20.62
CA LYS A 2 -18.07 41.66 -21.18
C LYS A 2 -17.91 41.37 -22.69
N ALA A 3 -17.77 40.13 -23.18
CA ALA A 3 -17.94 38.79 -22.61
C ALA A 3 -17.33 37.72 -23.54
N ALA A 4 -17.14 36.53 -22.97
CA ALA A 4 -16.71 35.28 -23.62
C ALA A 4 -17.79 34.64 -24.50
N ILE A 5 -17.37 33.84 -25.48
CA ILE A 5 -18.12 32.67 -25.99
C ILE A 5 -17.14 31.50 -26.15
N VAL A 6 -17.58 30.35 -25.61
CA VAL A 6 -16.95 29.03 -25.54
C VAL A 6 -17.10 28.29 -26.87
N VAL A 7 -16.10 27.53 -27.30
CA VAL A 7 -16.26 26.44 -28.28
C VAL A 7 -15.69 25.15 -27.69
N ALA A 8 -16.54 24.14 -27.59
CA ALA A 8 -16.21 22.75 -27.28
C ALA A 8 -15.64 22.07 -28.54
N GLY A 9 -14.56 21.30 -28.38
CA GLY A 9 -13.98 20.47 -29.44
C GLY A 9 -13.69 19.07 -28.92
N SER A 10 -14.47 18.10 -29.39
CA SER A 10 -14.32 16.66 -29.17
C SER A 10 -13.11 16.12 -29.93
N ALA A 11 -12.24 15.39 -29.23
CA ALA A 11 -11.02 14.80 -29.78
C ALA A 11 -11.29 13.41 -30.38
N THR A 12 -11.25 13.33 -31.70
CA THR A 12 -10.89 12.14 -32.46
C THR A 12 -9.87 12.60 -33.49
N ASP A 13 -8.63 12.12 -33.42
CA ASP A 13 -7.80 11.76 -34.59
C ASP A 13 -6.32 11.50 -34.22
N LYS A 14 -5.76 10.52 -34.94
CA LYS A 14 -4.33 10.22 -35.20
C LYS A 14 -3.57 9.32 -34.22
N ALA A 15 -3.82 8.03 -34.39
CA ALA A 15 -2.75 7.04 -34.47
C ALA A 15 -2.15 7.07 -35.89
N THR A 16 -0.81 7.13 -36.00
CA THR A 16 0.10 6.57 -37.03
C THR A 16 1.39 7.39 -37.09
N ASP A 17 2.49 6.73 -37.45
CA ASP A 17 3.88 7.20 -37.55
C ASP A 17 4.64 7.06 -36.21
N TRP A 18 5.67 6.24 -36.03
CA TRP A 18 6.89 6.13 -36.83
C TRP A 18 7.46 4.69 -36.79
N ALA A 19 7.61 4.08 -37.96
CA ALA A 19 8.48 2.93 -38.20
C ALA A 19 9.30 3.22 -39.46
N ALA A 20 10.60 3.47 -39.33
CA ALA A 20 11.63 3.27 -40.36
C ALA A 20 13.00 3.72 -39.80
N GLY A 21 13.96 2.81 -39.70
CA GLY A 21 15.33 3.15 -39.29
C GLY A 21 16.22 1.96 -39.01
N GLU A 22 16.27 0.96 -39.90
CA GLU A 22 17.34 -0.06 -39.93
C GLU A 22 18.36 0.29 -41.02
N ALA A 23 19.66 0.32 -40.67
CA ALA A 23 20.75 -0.39 -41.37
C ALA A 23 22.14 0.18 -41.00
N ALA A 24 22.97 -0.63 -40.32
CA ALA A 24 24.43 -0.68 -40.50
C ALA A 24 25.05 -1.89 -39.74
N MET A 25 24.94 -3.06 -40.37
CA MET A 25 25.96 -4.11 -40.56
C MET A 25 27.23 -4.13 -39.68
N SER A 26 27.51 -5.25 -38.99
CA SER A 26 28.81 -5.93 -39.07
C SER A 26 28.79 -7.36 -38.51
N THR A 27 29.39 -8.26 -39.26
CA THR A 27 29.42 -9.72 -39.13
C THR A 27 30.58 -10.22 -38.27
N ALA A 28 30.34 -11.22 -37.41
CA ALA A 28 31.37 -12.14 -36.93
C ALA A 28 30.79 -13.56 -36.75
N ARG A 29 31.52 -14.56 -37.26
CA ARG A 29 31.13 -15.99 -37.33
C ARG A 29 31.66 -16.81 -36.14
N CYS A 30 30.89 -17.86 -35.81
CA CYS A 30 31.26 -19.20 -35.27
C CYS A 30 31.82 -19.33 -33.84
N PRO A 31 31.71 -20.53 -33.18
CA PRO A 31 31.12 -21.79 -33.64
C PRO A 31 30.09 -22.45 -32.70
N LEU A 32 29.39 -23.43 -33.26
CA LEU A 32 28.60 -24.46 -32.58
C LEU A 32 29.36 -25.06 -31.39
N ARG A 33 28.69 -25.13 -30.22
CA ARG A 33 29.02 -26.10 -29.18
C ARG A 33 27.80 -26.99 -28.93
N THR A 34 27.93 -28.21 -29.40
CA THR A 34 27.06 -29.36 -29.12
C THR A 34 27.10 -29.72 -27.64
N ALA A 35 25.93 -29.86 -26.99
CA ALA A 35 25.73 -30.84 -25.92
C ALA A 35 24.23 -31.06 -25.65
N ARG A 36 23.73 -32.15 -26.25
CA ARG A 36 22.65 -33.06 -25.84
C ARG A 36 21.70 -32.64 -24.70
N ALA A 37 20.43 -32.70 -25.06
CA ALA A 37 19.26 -32.89 -24.22
C ALA A 37 19.38 -34.09 -23.27
N ALA A 38 18.81 -33.92 -22.08
CA ALA A 38 18.13 -34.98 -21.34
C ALA A 38 16.82 -34.39 -20.80
N PHE A 39 15.75 -34.62 -21.56
CA PHE A 39 14.37 -34.50 -21.14
C PHE A 39 14.01 -35.65 -20.19
N HIS A 40 12.94 -35.44 -19.41
CA HIS A 40 12.30 -36.34 -18.42
C HIS A 40 12.98 -36.30 -17.03
N ALA A 41 12.30 -35.95 -15.93
CA ALA A 41 10.94 -36.33 -15.58
C ALA A 41 10.16 -35.21 -14.89
N VAL A 42 8.92 -35.06 -15.34
CA VAL A 42 7.85 -34.27 -14.73
C VAL A 42 7.30 -35.08 -13.55
N THR A 43 7.44 -34.59 -12.32
CA THR A 43 6.60 -34.99 -11.19
C THR A 43 5.75 -33.79 -10.78
N ARG A 44 4.58 -33.68 -11.41
CA ARG A 44 3.48 -32.84 -10.96
C ARG A 44 2.84 -33.51 -9.74
N ILE A 45 3.16 -33.05 -8.54
CA ILE A 45 2.27 -33.22 -7.38
C ILE A 45 1.47 -31.93 -7.28
N ALA A 46 0.31 -31.94 -7.96
CA ALA A 46 -0.73 -30.94 -7.75
C ALA A 46 -1.48 -31.30 -6.46
N ALA A 47 -0.96 -30.86 -5.32
CA ALA A 47 -1.77 -30.76 -4.11
C ALA A 47 -2.59 -29.47 -4.24
N MET A 48 -3.79 -29.59 -4.82
CA MET A 48 -4.81 -28.54 -4.73
C MET A 48 -5.17 -28.36 -3.25
N LEU A 49 -4.51 -27.39 -2.62
CA LEU A 49 -4.91 -26.88 -1.32
C LEU A 49 -6.19 -26.06 -1.53
N LEU A 50 -7.33 -26.64 -1.16
CA LEU A 50 -8.61 -25.95 -1.05
C LEU A 50 -8.47 -24.94 0.10
N CYS A 51 -8.11 -23.69 -0.20
CA CYS A 51 -8.22 -22.59 0.77
C CYS A 51 -9.70 -22.27 0.99
N ALA A 52 -10.36 -23.02 1.87
CA ALA A 52 -11.51 -22.52 2.60
C ALA A 52 -11.01 -21.35 3.45
N GLY A 53 -11.44 -20.13 3.10
CA GLY A 53 -11.06 -18.90 3.79
C GLY A 53 -11.65 -18.86 5.20
N THR A 54 -11.00 -19.52 6.16
CA THR A 54 -11.15 -19.22 7.57
C THR A 54 -10.33 -17.96 7.85
N ALA A 55 -10.95 -16.98 8.51
CA ALA A 55 -10.23 -15.83 9.03
C ALA A 55 -9.20 -16.32 10.05
N MET A 56 -7.95 -16.50 9.63
CA MET A 56 -6.88 -16.92 10.52
C MET A 56 -6.60 -15.76 11.49
N ALA A 57 -6.88 -15.97 12.77
CA ALA A 57 -6.38 -15.09 13.82
C ALA A 57 -4.84 -15.06 13.73
N ALA A 58 -4.25 -13.88 13.92
CA ALA A 58 -2.79 -13.72 13.89
C ALA A 58 -2.14 -14.69 14.89
N THR A 59 -1.24 -15.55 14.42
CA THR A 59 -0.60 -16.54 15.27
C THR A 59 0.38 -15.86 16.24
N PRO A 60 0.69 -16.45 17.41
CA PRO A 60 1.70 -15.93 18.32
C PRO A 60 3.05 -15.67 17.62
N GLU A 61 3.41 -16.51 16.65
CA GLU A 61 4.62 -16.37 15.83
C GLU A 61 4.57 -15.12 14.96
N ALA A 62 3.44 -14.84 14.30
CA ALA A 62 3.27 -13.63 13.48
C ALA A 62 3.39 -12.36 14.34
N LYS A 63 2.85 -12.38 15.57
CA LYS A 63 3.00 -11.26 16.51
C LYS A 63 4.44 -11.09 16.97
N ALA A 64 5.14 -12.19 17.27
CA ALA A 64 6.56 -12.14 17.64
C ALA A 64 7.42 -11.57 16.49
N LEU A 65 7.19 -12.00 15.24
CA LEU A 65 7.88 -11.47 14.07
C LEU A 65 7.62 -9.97 13.88
N PHE A 66 6.39 -9.51 14.09
CA PHE A 66 6.03 -8.09 14.03
C PHE A 66 6.77 -7.25 15.09
N GLU A 67 6.77 -7.69 16.35
CA GLU A 67 7.47 -6.96 17.42
C GLU A 67 8.99 -7.00 17.23
N ASN A 68 9.53 -8.11 16.73
CA ASN A 68 10.93 -8.22 16.35
C ASN A 68 11.29 -7.25 15.22
N ALA A 69 10.44 -7.10 14.20
CA ALA A 69 10.65 -6.15 13.11
C ALA A 69 10.67 -4.69 13.62
N LYS A 70 9.76 -4.33 14.53
CA LYS A 70 9.78 -2.99 15.16
C LYS A 70 11.02 -2.77 16.03
N THR A 71 11.43 -3.79 16.77
CA THR A 71 12.63 -3.74 17.61
C THR A 71 13.88 -3.58 16.75
N ALA A 72 13.97 -4.31 15.63
CA ALA A 72 15.05 -4.18 14.65
C ALA A 72 15.08 -2.77 14.04
N ALA A 73 13.95 -2.24 13.56
CA ALA A 73 13.86 -0.88 13.02
C ALA A 73 14.30 0.19 14.05
N ALA A 74 13.95 0.01 15.32
CA ALA A 74 14.39 0.91 16.39
C ALA A 74 15.89 0.79 16.69
N ALA A 75 16.46 -0.41 16.61
CA ALA A 75 17.89 -0.64 16.77
C ALA A 75 18.69 -0.05 15.62
N GLU A 76 18.28 -0.31 14.38
CA GLU A 76 18.87 0.26 13.17
C GLU A 76 18.86 1.79 13.21
N TYR A 77 17.74 2.40 13.63
CA TYR A 77 17.66 3.84 13.83
C TYR A 77 18.69 4.36 14.84
N ARG A 78 18.86 3.69 15.99
CA ARG A 78 19.84 4.10 17.00
C ARG A 78 21.25 4.09 16.42
N THR A 79 21.63 2.98 15.78
CA THR A 79 22.95 2.84 15.14
C THR A 79 23.16 3.84 14.00
N ALA A 80 22.16 4.04 13.13
CA ALA A 80 22.24 5.01 12.04
C ALA A 80 22.38 6.44 12.57
N ARG A 81 21.60 6.82 13.58
CA ARG A 81 21.68 8.14 14.22
C ARG A 81 23.03 8.39 14.87
N GLU A 82 23.63 7.39 15.51
CA GLU A 82 24.97 7.50 16.10
C GLU A 82 26.02 7.76 15.03
N ARG A 83 25.95 7.09 13.88
CA ARG A 83 26.84 7.33 12.73
C ARG A 83 26.73 8.76 12.21
N CYS A 84 25.55 9.39 12.30
CA CYS A 84 25.37 10.79 11.90
C CYS A 84 26.17 11.78 12.75
N ASN A 85 26.69 11.38 13.93
CA ASN A 85 27.52 12.26 14.76
C ASN A 85 28.87 12.63 14.10
N ALA A 86 29.30 11.89 13.07
CA ALA A 86 30.47 12.24 12.28
C ALA A 86 30.27 13.47 11.37
N ALA A 87 29.02 13.92 11.17
CA ALA A 87 28.67 15.11 10.41
C ALA A 87 28.28 16.28 11.33
N ALA A 88 28.23 17.49 10.76
CA ALA A 88 27.75 18.69 11.44
C ALA A 88 26.84 19.52 10.51
N GLY A 89 26.04 20.41 11.09
CA GLY A 89 25.10 21.28 10.35
C GLY A 89 24.04 20.49 9.56
N ASN A 90 23.60 21.05 8.44
CA ASN A 90 22.57 20.45 7.60
C ASN A 90 22.87 18.99 7.17
N PRO A 91 24.11 18.60 6.80
CA PRO A 91 24.44 17.18 6.55
C PRO A 91 24.11 16.24 7.71
N LYS A 92 24.32 16.67 8.96
CA LYS A 92 23.94 15.89 10.15
C LYS A 92 22.42 15.77 10.25
N ASP A 93 21.71 16.88 10.06
CA ASP A 93 20.25 16.90 10.15
C ASP A 93 19.61 16.02 9.08
N VAL A 94 20.12 16.07 7.84
CA VAL A 94 19.69 15.19 6.74
C VAL A 94 19.93 13.73 7.10
N CYS A 95 21.13 13.38 7.59
CA CYS A 95 21.44 12.01 8.01
C CYS A 95 20.46 11.50 9.09
N ILE A 96 20.15 12.33 10.10
CA ILE A 96 19.19 11.97 11.15
C ILE A 96 17.77 11.85 10.56
N ALA A 97 17.37 12.72 9.65
CA ALA A 97 16.07 12.67 8.99
C ALA A 97 15.92 11.42 8.10
N GLU A 98 16.97 11.00 7.41
CA GLU A 98 17.00 9.76 6.62
C GLU A 98 16.82 8.54 7.52
N ALA A 99 17.55 8.49 8.64
CA ALA A 99 17.40 7.42 9.63
C ALA A 99 15.98 7.37 10.22
N LYS A 100 15.36 8.53 10.50
CA LYS A 100 13.96 8.60 10.95
C LYS A 100 12.99 8.12 9.88
N ALA A 101 13.18 8.53 8.62
CA ALA A 101 12.31 8.12 7.52
C ALA A 101 12.41 6.60 7.25
N ALA A 102 13.63 6.04 7.30
CA ALA A 102 13.85 4.60 7.18
C ALA A 102 13.12 3.82 8.30
N ARG A 103 13.22 4.29 9.55
CA ARG A 103 12.51 3.68 10.67
C ARG A 103 10.99 3.73 10.49
N VAL A 104 10.44 4.89 10.12
CA VAL A 104 9.01 5.03 9.89
C VAL A 104 8.54 4.08 8.79
N ARG A 105 9.28 3.97 7.68
CA ARG A 105 8.97 3.03 6.60
C ARG A 105 8.96 1.58 7.10
N ALA A 106 10.00 1.16 7.80
CA ALA A 106 10.09 -0.20 8.35
C ALA A 106 8.96 -0.52 9.33
N GLU A 107 8.65 0.37 10.27
CA GLU A 107 7.55 0.17 11.24
C GLU A 107 6.17 0.21 10.56
N ALA A 108 5.98 1.09 9.58
CA ALA A 108 4.74 1.21 8.81
C ALA A 108 4.48 -0.04 7.97
N ASP A 109 5.49 -0.52 7.24
CA ASP A 109 5.40 -1.72 6.41
C ASP A 109 5.19 -2.97 7.27
N ALA A 110 5.92 -3.12 8.37
CA ALA A 110 5.71 -4.22 9.32
C ALA A 110 4.29 -4.20 9.90
N THR A 111 3.77 -3.02 10.24
CA THR A 111 2.40 -2.87 10.74
C THR A 111 1.37 -3.22 9.66
N ALA A 112 1.58 -2.76 8.43
CA ALA A 112 0.70 -3.04 7.31
C ALA A 112 0.64 -4.54 7.00
N GLN A 113 1.79 -5.21 6.96
CA GLN A 113 1.88 -6.66 6.74
C GLN A 113 1.26 -7.46 7.89
N TYR A 114 1.58 -7.11 9.14
CA TYR A 114 1.03 -7.80 10.32
C TYR A 114 -0.50 -7.69 10.41
N ARG A 115 -1.03 -6.49 10.15
CA ARG A 115 -2.48 -6.27 10.17
C ARG A 115 -3.17 -6.82 8.93
N ASN A 116 -2.46 -6.85 7.80
CA ASN A 116 -2.94 -7.26 6.48
C ASN A 116 -4.34 -6.70 6.13
N THR A 117 -4.57 -5.44 6.49
CA THR A 117 -5.82 -4.74 6.16
C THR A 117 -5.52 -3.56 5.27
N LEU A 118 -6.42 -3.25 4.33
CA LEU A 118 -6.31 -2.06 3.49
C LEU A 118 -6.15 -0.77 4.32
N ARG A 119 -6.79 -0.69 5.50
CA ARG A 119 -6.63 0.45 6.42
C ARG A 119 -5.21 0.58 6.94
N ALA A 120 -4.55 -0.53 7.24
CA ALA A 120 -3.16 -0.55 7.69
C ALA A 120 -2.20 -0.16 6.55
N TYR A 121 -2.40 -0.67 5.34
CA TYR A 121 -1.64 -0.25 4.16
C TYR A 121 -1.83 1.25 3.85
N THR A 122 -3.06 1.76 3.96
CA THR A 122 -3.36 3.19 3.77
C THR A 122 -2.64 4.04 4.81
N LYS A 123 -2.68 3.64 6.09
CA LYS A 123 -1.96 4.33 7.15
C LYS A 123 -0.46 4.32 6.91
N ALA A 124 0.10 3.19 6.47
CA ALA A 124 1.52 3.09 6.14
C ALA A 124 1.93 4.08 5.05
N ARG A 125 1.15 4.18 3.96
CA ARG A 125 1.38 5.17 2.89
C ARG A 125 1.37 6.61 3.41
N ILE A 126 0.43 6.95 4.29
CA ILE A 126 0.35 8.29 4.93
C ILE A 126 1.58 8.56 5.80
N ASP A 127 1.96 7.61 6.64
CA ASP A 127 3.08 7.76 7.56
C ASP A 127 4.40 7.90 6.80
N ILE A 128 4.62 7.10 5.75
CA ILE A 128 5.77 7.18 4.85
C ILE A 128 5.81 8.53 4.12
N ALA A 129 4.70 8.98 3.54
CA ALA A 129 4.64 10.27 2.84
C ALA A 129 4.97 11.46 3.76
N ASN A 130 4.54 11.42 5.02
CA ASN A 130 4.87 12.45 6.00
C ASN A 130 6.36 12.41 6.40
N ALA A 131 6.93 11.22 6.52
CA ALA A 131 8.35 11.06 6.85
C ALA A 131 9.27 11.50 5.70
N ASP A 132 8.93 11.13 4.46
CA ASP A 132 9.65 11.56 3.26
C ASP A 132 9.59 13.08 3.10
N PHE A 133 8.43 13.71 3.35
CA PHE A 133 8.33 15.17 3.38
C PHE A 133 9.20 15.83 4.45
N ALA A 134 9.27 15.25 5.64
CA ALA A 134 10.12 15.78 6.71
C ALA A 134 11.61 15.68 6.35
N LEU A 135 12.00 14.59 5.69
CA LEU A 135 13.34 14.41 5.11
C LEU A 135 13.62 15.45 4.03
N ASP A 136 12.74 15.60 3.06
CA ASP A 136 12.92 16.54 1.95
C ASP A 136 12.98 17.98 2.44
N ARG A 137 12.14 18.36 3.42
CA ARG A 137 12.25 19.68 4.07
C ARG A 137 13.60 19.91 4.72
N THR A 138 14.17 18.88 5.35
CA THR A 138 15.50 18.96 5.94
C THR A 138 16.55 19.12 4.85
N ARG A 139 16.45 18.38 3.75
CA ARG A 139 17.36 18.55 2.59
C ARG A 139 17.30 19.96 2.00
N CYS A 140 16.10 20.52 1.88
CA CYS A 140 15.91 21.89 1.39
C CYS A 140 16.48 22.96 2.34
N ALA A 141 16.76 22.66 3.60
CA ALA A 141 17.23 23.64 4.56
C ALA A 141 18.66 24.14 4.29
N ALA A 142 19.45 23.43 3.46
CA ALA A 142 20.74 23.92 2.96
C ALA A 142 20.63 24.94 1.82
N LEU A 143 19.45 25.12 1.23
CA LEU A 143 19.23 26.07 0.14
C LEU A 143 18.81 27.44 0.71
N GLU A 144 18.93 28.49 -0.11
CA GLU A 144 18.56 29.85 0.26
C GLU A 144 17.70 30.52 -0.83
N GLY A 145 16.96 31.56 -0.43
CA GLY A 145 16.10 32.33 -1.33
C GLY A 145 15.09 31.46 -2.10
N ASN A 146 14.87 31.81 -3.36
CA ASN A 146 13.91 31.16 -4.24
C ASN A 146 14.18 29.64 -4.41
N GLU A 147 15.44 29.21 -4.42
CA GLU A 147 15.78 27.79 -4.57
C GLU A 147 15.24 26.95 -3.39
N ARG A 148 15.30 27.49 -2.17
CA ARG A 148 14.71 26.84 -1.00
C ARG A 148 13.20 26.75 -1.11
N ASP A 149 12.55 27.83 -1.54
CA ASP A 149 11.09 27.89 -1.65
C ASP A 149 10.60 26.89 -2.70
N VAL A 150 11.22 26.85 -3.87
CA VAL A 150 10.90 25.87 -4.93
C VAL A 150 11.14 24.44 -4.45
N CYS A 151 12.21 24.18 -3.69
CA CYS A 151 12.49 22.87 -3.11
C CYS A 151 11.38 22.44 -2.13
N VAL A 152 10.97 23.33 -1.22
CA VAL A 152 9.93 23.04 -0.24
C VAL A 152 8.56 22.86 -0.91
N GLU A 153 8.23 23.67 -1.92
CA GLU A 153 6.99 23.51 -2.68
C GLU A 153 6.94 22.18 -3.45
N ARG A 154 8.07 21.75 -4.03
CA ARG A 154 8.17 20.42 -4.65
C ARG A 154 7.93 19.31 -3.63
N ALA A 155 8.54 19.40 -2.44
CA ALA A 155 8.33 18.42 -1.38
C ALA A 155 6.85 18.39 -0.91
N LYS A 156 6.20 19.57 -0.80
CA LYS A 156 4.76 19.66 -0.48
C LYS A 156 3.90 19.04 -1.57
N ALA A 157 4.21 19.27 -2.84
CA ALA A 157 3.51 18.68 -3.97
C ALA A 157 3.61 17.15 -3.95
N SER A 158 4.82 16.60 -3.79
CA SER A 158 5.03 15.14 -3.67
C SER A 158 4.24 14.54 -2.49
N ARG A 159 4.29 15.19 -1.32
CA ARG A 159 3.47 14.76 -0.16
C ARG A 159 1.97 14.82 -0.47
N THR A 160 1.52 15.88 -1.12
CA THR A 160 0.09 16.07 -1.43
C THR A 160 -0.41 15.01 -2.39
N ALA A 161 0.37 14.67 -3.42
CA ALA A 161 0.09 13.56 -4.33
C ALA A 161 -0.01 12.23 -3.56
N ALA A 162 1.00 11.89 -2.76
CA ALA A 162 0.98 10.65 -1.97
C ALA A 162 -0.18 10.57 -0.97
N LEU A 163 -0.56 11.70 -0.34
CA LEU A 163 -1.72 11.75 0.55
C LEU A 163 -3.05 11.67 -0.21
N ALA A 164 -3.12 12.19 -1.44
CA ALA A 164 -4.30 12.08 -2.28
C ALA A 164 -4.56 10.61 -2.65
N ASP A 165 -3.51 9.89 -3.07
CA ASP A 165 -3.59 8.46 -3.38
C ASP A 165 -4.03 7.64 -2.15
N ALA A 166 -3.42 7.89 -0.99
CA ALA A 166 -3.82 7.22 0.24
C ALA A 166 -5.26 7.56 0.68
N ARG A 167 -5.73 8.79 0.44
CA ARG A 167 -7.12 9.18 0.71
C ARG A 167 -8.11 8.48 -0.23
N ALA A 168 -7.73 8.24 -1.48
CA ALA A 168 -8.55 7.47 -2.41
C ALA A 168 -8.72 6.03 -1.92
N ASP A 169 -7.62 5.38 -1.50
CA ASP A 169 -7.66 4.06 -0.87
C ASP A 169 -8.59 4.04 0.35
N LYS A 170 -8.46 5.06 1.23
CA LYS A 170 -9.32 5.21 2.41
C LYS A 170 -10.80 5.22 2.04
N LYS A 171 -11.20 6.02 1.04
CA LYS A 171 -12.60 6.11 0.60
C LYS A 171 -13.11 4.77 0.06
N VAL A 172 -12.29 4.04 -0.70
CA VAL A 172 -12.64 2.69 -1.19
C VAL A 172 -12.85 1.71 -0.03
N ILE A 173 -12.05 1.82 1.03
CA ILE A 173 -12.18 0.97 2.23
C ILE A 173 -13.46 1.29 2.99
N GLU A 174 -13.74 2.57 3.22
CA GLU A 174 -14.97 3.02 3.88
C GLU A 174 -16.19 2.52 3.11
N ALA A 175 -16.26 2.76 1.80
CA ALA A 175 -17.34 2.26 0.96
C ALA A 175 -17.50 0.72 1.01
N ARG A 176 -16.39 -0.04 1.03
CA ARG A 176 -16.43 -1.51 1.17
C ARG A 176 -16.88 -1.96 2.56
N SER A 177 -16.58 -1.19 3.60
CA SER A 177 -17.02 -1.47 4.98
C SER A 177 -18.51 -1.23 5.11
N ASP A 178 -18.98 -0.08 4.65
CA ASP A 178 -20.38 0.32 4.68
C ASP A 178 -21.24 -0.68 3.90
N ALA A 179 -20.82 -1.06 2.70
CA ALA A 179 -21.53 -2.07 1.90
C ALA A 179 -21.61 -3.45 2.59
N ARG A 180 -20.58 -3.85 3.36
CA ARG A 180 -20.61 -5.10 4.13
C ARG A 180 -21.55 -5.01 5.32
N GLU A 181 -21.59 -3.85 5.98
CA GLU A 181 -22.50 -3.58 7.09
C GLU A 181 -23.95 -3.56 6.61
N ASP A 182 -24.27 -2.84 5.53
CA ASP A 182 -25.60 -2.80 4.95
C ASP A 182 -26.10 -4.19 4.55
N LYS A 183 -25.25 -5.00 3.91
CA LYS A 183 -25.56 -6.39 3.58
C LYS A 183 -25.88 -7.20 4.84
N ARG A 184 -25.06 -7.09 5.89
CA ARG A 184 -25.25 -7.80 7.16
C ARG A 184 -26.53 -7.37 7.87
N ILE A 185 -26.85 -6.07 7.84
CA ILE A 185 -28.10 -5.52 8.38
C ILE A 185 -29.30 -6.08 7.62
N ALA A 186 -29.24 -6.11 6.28
CA ALA A 186 -30.31 -6.67 5.46
C ALA A 186 -30.51 -8.17 5.70
N GLU A 187 -29.43 -8.95 5.78
CA GLU A 187 -29.48 -10.39 6.06
C GLU A 187 -30.00 -10.67 7.47
N TYR A 188 -29.60 -9.89 8.47
CA TYR A 188 -30.14 -9.99 9.83
C TYR A 188 -31.62 -9.65 9.89
N LYS A 189 -32.08 -8.61 9.18
CA LYS A 189 -33.52 -8.30 9.10
C LYS A 189 -34.30 -9.49 8.56
N VAL A 190 -33.85 -10.11 7.46
CA VAL A 190 -34.50 -11.31 6.92
C VAL A 190 -34.48 -12.47 7.92
N ALA A 191 -33.38 -12.67 8.65
CA ALA A 191 -33.29 -13.73 9.67
C ALA A 191 -34.22 -13.46 10.87
N ALA A 192 -34.33 -12.21 11.32
CA ALA A 192 -35.22 -11.80 12.39
C ALA A 192 -36.69 -12.02 12.00
N GLU A 193 -37.09 -11.61 10.79
CA GLU A 193 -38.45 -11.84 10.26
C GLU A 193 -38.80 -13.33 10.20
N LYS A 194 -37.85 -14.21 9.87
CA LYS A 194 -38.08 -15.66 9.92
C LYS A 194 -38.37 -16.17 11.33
N CYS A 195 -37.82 -15.54 12.37
CA CYS A 195 -38.09 -15.91 13.76
C CYS A 195 -39.50 -15.51 14.21
N ASP A 196 -40.18 -14.60 13.50
CA ASP A 196 -41.53 -14.16 13.85
C ASP A 196 -42.60 -15.24 13.66
N ALA A 197 -42.30 -16.29 12.90
CA ALA A 197 -43.13 -17.48 12.80
C ALA A 197 -43.15 -18.34 14.10
N LEU A 198 -42.26 -18.06 15.06
CA LEU A 198 -42.14 -18.78 16.33
C LEU A 198 -42.78 -18.00 17.48
N ALA A 199 -43.02 -18.67 18.61
CA ALA A 199 -43.54 -18.06 19.83
C ALA A 199 -42.79 -18.53 21.08
N GLY A 200 -42.86 -17.71 22.14
CA GLY A 200 -42.23 -18.00 23.43
C GLY A 200 -40.72 -18.22 23.33
N THR A 201 -40.19 -19.13 24.14
CA THR A 201 -38.75 -19.44 24.23
C THR A 201 -38.11 -19.78 22.88
N ALA A 202 -38.85 -20.41 21.96
CA ALA A 202 -38.34 -20.74 20.63
C ALA A 202 -38.02 -19.49 19.80
N LYS A 203 -38.86 -18.44 19.90
CA LYS A 203 -38.62 -17.15 19.22
C LYS A 203 -37.39 -16.46 19.81
N ASP A 204 -37.30 -16.42 21.13
CA ASP A 204 -36.17 -15.77 21.83
C ASP A 204 -34.84 -16.42 21.45
N GLN A 205 -34.79 -17.75 21.42
CA GLN A 205 -33.62 -18.51 20.99
C GLN A 205 -33.27 -18.25 19.51
N CYS A 206 -34.27 -18.17 18.63
CA CYS A 206 -34.06 -17.87 17.22
C CYS A 206 -33.45 -16.48 17.02
N VAL A 207 -34.01 -15.44 17.67
CA VAL A 207 -33.47 -14.07 17.58
C VAL A 207 -32.07 -13.98 18.18
N ALA A 208 -31.81 -14.64 19.31
CA ALA A 208 -30.48 -14.69 19.92
C ALA A 208 -29.45 -15.36 18.98
N ALA A 209 -29.83 -16.46 18.32
CA ALA A 209 -28.99 -17.11 17.32
C ALA A 209 -28.73 -16.21 16.11
N ALA A 210 -29.74 -15.50 15.61
CA ALA A 210 -29.58 -14.54 14.51
C ALA A 210 -28.63 -13.39 14.91
N LYS A 211 -28.80 -12.80 16.09
CA LYS A 211 -27.89 -11.78 16.62
C LYS A 211 -26.45 -12.29 16.71
N SER A 212 -26.26 -13.50 17.25
CA SER A 212 -24.95 -14.14 17.31
C SER A 212 -24.35 -14.39 15.92
N GLN A 213 -25.15 -14.84 14.95
CA GLN A 213 -24.72 -15.11 13.59
C GLN A 213 -24.25 -13.84 12.86
N PHE A 214 -24.91 -12.70 13.09
CA PHE A 214 -24.62 -11.44 12.41
C PHE A 214 -23.86 -10.41 13.27
N GLY A 215 -23.53 -10.73 14.53
CA GLY A 215 -22.74 -9.88 15.41
C GLY A 215 -23.47 -8.63 15.93
N TYR A 216 -24.74 -8.76 16.30
CA TYR A 216 -25.59 -7.71 16.91
C TYR A 216 -25.89 -7.96 18.39
#